data_AF-A4CV54-F1
#
_entry.id   AF-A4CV54-F1
#
_cell.length_a   1.000
_cell.length_b   1.000
_cell.length_c   1.000
_cell.angle_alpha   90.00
_cell.angle_beta   90.00
_cell.angle_gamma   90.00
#
_symmetry.space_group_name_H-M   'P 1'
#
loop_
_entity.id
_entity.type
_entity.pdbx_description
1 polymer ?
#
loop_
_entity_poly.entity_id
_entity_poly.type
_entity_poly.pdbx_seq_one_letter_code
_entity_poly.pdbx_strand_id
1 'polypeptide(L)'
;MARHPVMVRQVCPLVPFSPDASPTLLASAEFVWEEHNTLELSFSLRPTQLGQQLPMLDFMDTAPGSSQGSGQRLDGLWEHTCFEAFFAQPNQDRYWELNVSPTGDWNLYRFESYRTDRVREQTPKPMIHWQSSKRDCRCTIVLSLDPWWTPVQLPELAISMVLKDSHNDLSYWALSHHGNEPDFHDRRAFLSA
;
A
#
# COMPACT_ATOMS: atom_id res chain seq x y z
N MET A 1 10.08 3.52 34.82
CA MET A 1 10.03 2.26 34.05
C MET A 1 9.76 2.65 32.61
N ALA A 2 10.74 2.51 31.72
CA ALA A 2 10.54 2.71 30.29
C ALA A 2 9.61 1.59 29.80
N ARG A 3 8.39 1.95 29.39
CA ARG A 3 7.53 1.02 28.65
C ARG A 3 8.22 0.81 27.31
N HIS A 4 8.57 -0.44 27.01
CA HIS A 4 9.10 -0.80 25.71
C HIS A 4 8.01 -0.50 24.67
N PRO A 5 8.35 0.06 23.50
CA PRO A 5 7.37 0.35 22.46
C PRO A 5 6.74 -0.94 21.94
N VAL A 6 5.43 -0.89 21.72
CA VAL A 6 4.67 -1.97 21.11
C VAL A 6 4.97 -1.96 19.62
N MET A 7 5.80 -2.90 19.15
CA MET A 7 5.85 -3.24 17.73
C MET A 7 4.52 -3.89 17.38
N VAL A 8 3.61 -3.16 16.75
CA VAL A 8 2.42 -3.77 16.14
C VAL A 8 2.84 -4.24 14.75
N ARG A 9 3.11 -5.54 14.62
CA ARG A 9 3.23 -6.19 13.32
C ARG A 9 1.97 -6.98 13.08
N GLN A 10 1.15 -6.52 12.14
CA GLN A 10 -0.07 -7.20 11.74
C GLN A 10 0.05 -7.63 10.28
N VAL A 11 -0.24 -8.90 10.02
CA VAL A 11 -0.39 -9.42 8.65
C VAL A 11 -1.88 -9.48 8.35
N CYS A 12 -2.31 -8.74 7.33
CA CYS A 12 -3.69 -8.65 6.93
C CYS A 12 -3.88 -9.20 5.50
N PRO A 13 -4.86 -10.10 5.27
CA PRO A 13 -5.27 -10.40 3.91
C PRO A 13 -5.90 -9.14 3.29
N LEU A 14 -5.63 -8.89 2.01
CA LEU A 14 -6.40 -7.95 1.21
C LEU A 14 -7.47 -8.74 0.47
N VAL A 15 -8.72 -8.29 0.55
CA VAL A 15 -9.86 -8.91 -0.11
C VAL A 15 -10.14 -8.20 -1.44
N PRO A 16 -10.45 -8.95 -2.52
CA PRO A 16 -10.80 -8.35 -3.79
C PRO A 16 -12.17 -7.68 -3.70
N PHE A 17 -12.35 -6.55 -4.37
CA PHE A 17 -13.64 -5.86 -4.48
C PHE A 17 -14.65 -6.72 -5.26
N SER A 18 -14.21 -7.27 -6.40
CA SER A 18 -14.98 -8.21 -7.21
C SER A 18 -14.49 -9.64 -6.95
N PRO A 19 -15.30 -10.53 -6.33
CA PRO A 19 -14.88 -11.90 -6.04
C PRO A 19 -14.44 -12.69 -7.28
N ASP A 20 -15.08 -12.44 -8.42
CA ASP A 20 -14.79 -13.10 -9.70
C ASP A 20 -13.45 -12.66 -10.31
N ALA A 21 -12.90 -11.51 -9.87
CA ALA A 21 -11.56 -11.05 -10.27
C ALA A 21 -10.45 -11.86 -9.58
N SER A 22 -10.77 -12.79 -8.67
CA SER A 22 -9.78 -13.57 -7.93
C SER A 22 -10.19 -15.03 -7.64
N PRO A 23 -9.85 -15.96 -8.55
CA PRO A 23 -9.77 -17.36 -8.16
C PRO A 23 -8.34 -17.84 -7.85
N THR A 24 -7.29 -17.10 -8.21
CA THR A 24 -5.90 -17.64 -8.20
C THR A 24 -4.86 -16.75 -7.53
N LEU A 25 -5.26 -15.75 -6.74
CA LEU A 25 -4.34 -14.86 -6.04
C LEU A 25 -4.65 -14.73 -4.55
N LEU A 26 -3.60 -14.70 -3.74
CA LEU A 26 -3.61 -14.25 -2.36
C LEU A 26 -2.79 -12.97 -2.27
N ALA A 27 -3.48 -11.87 -1.95
CA ALA A 27 -2.86 -10.60 -1.62
C ALA A 27 -2.86 -10.40 -0.11
N SER A 28 -1.74 -9.93 0.44
CA SER A 28 -1.63 -9.58 1.86
C SER A 28 -0.74 -8.37 2.03
N ALA A 29 -1.00 -7.62 3.09
CA ALA A 29 -0.14 -6.55 3.53
C ALA A 29 0.29 -6.74 4.99
N GLU A 30 1.47 -6.26 5.31
CA GLU A 30 1.99 -6.12 6.66
C GLU A 30 2.32 -4.65 6.90
N PHE A 31 2.15 -4.19 8.14
CA PHE A 31 2.64 -2.88 8.54
C PHE A 31 3.33 -2.96 9.90
N VAL A 32 4.31 -2.07 10.10
CA VAL A 32 5.00 -1.85 11.37
C VAL A 32 5.08 -0.36 11.62
N TRP A 33 4.75 0.04 12.84
CA TRP A 33 4.90 1.40 13.33
C TRP A 33 6.05 1.47 14.34
N GLU A 34 7.05 2.31 14.09
CA GLU A 34 8.21 2.47 14.97
C GLU A 34 8.21 3.80 15.75
N GLU A 35 9.00 3.87 16.83
CA GLU A 35 9.08 5.04 17.73
C GLU A 35 9.51 6.35 17.05
N HIS A 36 10.22 6.27 15.92
CA HIS A 36 10.75 7.43 15.20
C HIS A 36 9.85 7.90 14.05
N ASN A 37 8.53 7.77 14.18
CA ASN A 37 7.59 8.16 13.12
C ASN A 37 7.87 7.48 11.78
N THR A 38 8.32 6.23 11.83
CA THR A 38 8.54 5.42 10.63
C THR A 38 7.38 4.46 10.45
N LEU A 39 6.78 4.51 9.26
CA LEU A 39 5.81 3.54 8.79
C LEU A 39 6.52 2.58 7.82
N GLU A 40 6.62 1.32 8.21
CA GLU A 40 7.04 0.24 7.31
C GLU A 40 5.82 -0.52 6.79
N LEU A 41 5.82 -0.82 5.49
CA LEU A 41 4.77 -1.56 4.81
C LEU A 41 5.39 -2.69 4.02
N SER A 42 4.76 -3.86 4.01
CA SER A 42 5.12 -4.95 3.12
C SER A 42 3.90 -5.52 2.41
N PHE A 43 3.87 -5.42 1.10
CA PHE A 43 2.84 -5.99 0.24
C PHE A 43 3.35 -7.31 -0.33
N SER A 44 2.53 -8.35 -0.32
CA SER A 44 2.89 -9.66 -0.86
C SER A 44 1.78 -10.23 -1.73
N LEU A 45 2.19 -10.83 -2.85
CA LEU A 45 1.32 -11.56 -3.78
C LEU A 45 1.84 -12.97 -3.95
N ARG A 46 0.94 -13.95 -3.91
CA ARG A 46 1.24 -15.35 -4.23
C ARG A 46 0.02 -16.06 -4.82
N PRO A 47 0.20 -17.16 -5.57
CA PRO A 47 -0.90 -17.99 -5.99
C PRO A 47 -1.64 -18.63 -4.81
N THR A 48 -2.92 -18.94 -4.99
CA THR A 48 -3.73 -19.66 -4.01
C THR A 48 -3.28 -21.11 -3.84
N GLN A 49 -2.74 -21.72 -4.89
CA GLN A 49 -2.24 -23.11 -4.88
C GLN A 49 -0.72 -23.17 -4.98
N LEU A 50 -0.13 -24.06 -4.17
CA LEU A 50 1.32 -24.29 -4.20
C LEU A 50 1.77 -24.84 -5.57
N GLY A 51 2.82 -24.25 -6.12
CA GLY A 51 3.41 -24.69 -7.40
C GLY A 51 2.81 -24.01 -8.64
N GLN A 52 1.72 -23.25 -8.49
CA GLN A 52 1.24 -22.38 -9.56
C GLN A 52 2.16 -21.16 -9.75
N GLN A 53 2.04 -20.52 -10.90
CA GLN A 53 2.64 -19.23 -11.18
C GLN A 53 1.62 -18.11 -10.92
N LEU A 54 2.11 -16.91 -10.66
CA LEU A 54 1.27 -15.72 -10.67
C LEU A 54 0.67 -15.53 -12.08
N PRO A 55 -0.56 -14.99 -12.19
CA PRO A 55 -1.10 -14.57 -13.48
C PRO A 55 -0.20 -13.48 -14.09
N MET A 56 -0.28 -13.30 -15.40
CA MET A 56 0.49 -12.26 -16.10
C MET A 56 0.01 -10.87 -15.68
N LEU A 57 0.77 -10.21 -14.81
CA LEU A 57 0.55 -8.84 -14.38
C LEU A 57 1.43 -7.88 -15.19
N ASP A 58 0.99 -6.63 -15.33
CA ASP A 58 1.64 -5.60 -16.18
C ASP A 58 3.12 -5.33 -15.84
N PHE A 59 3.53 -5.67 -14.62
CA PHE A 59 4.90 -5.51 -14.15
C PHE A 59 5.80 -6.75 -14.33
N MET A 60 5.27 -7.92 -14.72
CA MET A 60 6.05 -9.16 -14.75
C MET A 60 7.08 -9.23 -15.88
N ASP A 61 6.96 -8.36 -16.89
CA ASP A 61 7.95 -8.19 -17.96
C ASP A 61 9.13 -7.28 -17.54
N THR A 62 9.06 -6.65 -16.36
CA THR A 62 10.23 -6.01 -15.77
C THR A 62 11.23 -7.09 -15.39
N ALA A 63 12.50 -6.95 -15.80
CA ALA A 63 13.50 -7.99 -15.61
C ALA A 63 13.51 -8.48 -14.14
N PRO A 64 13.47 -9.79 -13.88
CA PRO A 64 13.48 -10.32 -12.53
C PRO A 64 14.75 -9.86 -11.82
N GLY A 65 14.58 -9.01 -10.82
CA GLY A 65 15.68 -8.37 -10.13
C GLY A 65 15.18 -7.40 -9.07
N SER A 66 15.97 -7.22 -8.03
CA SER A 66 15.72 -6.17 -7.04
C SER A 66 16.01 -4.81 -7.67
N SER A 67 14.97 -4.03 -7.99
CA SER A 67 15.15 -2.61 -8.31
C SER A 67 15.17 -1.83 -7.00
N GLN A 68 16.35 -1.35 -6.61
CA GLN A 68 16.46 -0.28 -5.62
C GLN A 68 16.64 1.06 -6.34
N GLY A 69 15.75 2.02 -6.06
CA GLY A 69 16.16 3.42 -6.05
C GLY A 69 15.96 4.29 -7.29
N SER A 70 15.52 3.81 -8.47
CA SER A 70 15.37 4.68 -9.66
C SER A 70 14.02 5.37 -9.83
N GLY A 71 12.99 4.96 -9.09
CA GLY A 71 11.64 5.48 -9.31
C GLY A 71 11.50 6.99 -9.10
N GLN A 72 10.64 7.59 -9.91
CA GLN A 72 10.32 9.00 -9.97
C GLN A 72 9.07 9.33 -9.15
N ARG A 73 8.87 10.62 -8.86
CA ARG A 73 7.67 11.08 -8.18
C ARG A 73 6.59 11.47 -9.19
N LEU A 74 5.61 10.60 -9.43
CA LEU A 74 4.62 10.71 -10.52
C LEU A 74 3.18 10.76 -9.99
N ASP A 75 2.27 11.34 -10.77
CA ASP A 75 0.82 11.21 -10.52
C ASP A 75 0.23 10.05 -11.35
N GLY A 76 -1.00 9.64 -11.05
CA GLY A 76 -1.73 8.64 -11.84
C GLY A 76 -1.27 7.19 -11.68
N LEU A 77 -0.50 6.88 -10.62
CA LEU A 77 0.02 5.54 -10.39
C LEU A 77 -1.07 4.47 -10.25
N TRP A 78 -2.25 4.84 -9.74
CA TRP A 78 -3.41 3.96 -9.58
C TRP A 78 -4.06 3.51 -10.90
N GLU A 79 -3.63 4.03 -12.05
CA GLU A 79 -4.06 3.57 -13.38
C GLU A 79 -3.33 2.28 -13.84
N HIS A 80 -2.38 1.82 -13.01
CA HIS A 80 -1.52 0.65 -13.17
C HIS A 80 -1.47 -0.17 -11.89
N THR A 81 -0.63 -1.21 -11.85
CA THR A 81 -0.34 -1.88 -10.57
C THR A 81 0.25 -0.87 -9.57
N CYS A 82 -0.41 -0.74 -8.42
CA CYS A 82 -0.10 0.23 -7.39
C CYS A 82 -0.30 -0.39 -6.00
N PHE A 83 0.65 -0.15 -5.10
CA PHE A 83 0.57 -0.44 -3.68
C PHE A 83 0.22 0.85 -2.95
N GLU A 84 -0.84 0.79 -2.14
CA GLU A 84 -1.43 1.99 -1.57
C GLU A 84 -1.59 1.85 -0.06
N ALA A 85 -1.28 2.93 0.65
CA ALA A 85 -1.55 3.03 2.08
C ALA A 85 -2.16 4.39 2.39
N PHE A 86 -3.23 4.36 3.16
CA PHE A 86 -3.94 5.56 3.61
C PHE A 86 -3.84 5.64 5.12
N PHE A 87 -3.40 6.77 5.64
CA PHE A 87 -3.20 6.90 7.08
C PHE A 87 -3.56 8.28 7.57
N ALA A 88 -4.02 8.36 8.81
CA ALA A 88 -4.41 9.60 9.46
C ALA A 88 -4.18 9.56 10.95
N GLN A 89 -3.99 10.73 11.54
CA GLN A 89 -4.01 10.84 12.99
C GLN A 89 -5.42 10.52 13.50
N PRO A 90 -5.55 9.84 14.66
CA PRO A 90 -6.85 9.54 15.21
C PRO A 90 -7.71 10.77 15.41
N ASN A 91 -8.99 10.70 15.03
CA ASN A 91 -9.96 11.81 15.12
C ASN A 91 -9.59 13.06 14.30
N GLN A 92 -8.80 12.92 13.23
CA GLN A 92 -8.55 14.00 12.26
C GLN A 92 -9.18 13.66 10.91
N ASP A 93 -9.77 14.66 10.25
CA ASP A 93 -10.29 14.53 8.88
C ASP A 93 -9.16 14.44 7.85
N ARG A 94 -8.03 15.11 8.14
CA ARG A 94 -6.83 15.09 7.32
C ARG A 94 -6.24 13.69 7.29
N TYR A 95 -5.92 13.24 6.09
CA TYR A 95 -5.23 11.97 5.86
C TYR A 95 -4.24 12.07 4.71
N TRP A 96 -3.39 11.05 4.62
CA TRP A 96 -2.41 10.90 3.57
C TRP A 96 -2.69 9.64 2.76
N GLU A 97 -2.27 9.68 1.50
CA GLU A 97 -2.31 8.57 0.55
C GLU A 97 -0.90 8.39 -0.01
N LEU A 98 -0.27 7.27 0.31
CA LEU A 98 0.99 6.83 -0.28
C LEU A 98 0.67 5.88 -1.44
N ASN A 99 1.21 6.18 -2.62
CA ASN A 99 1.11 5.32 -3.79
C ASN A 99 2.50 4.92 -4.24
N VAL A 100 2.71 3.63 -4.50
CA VAL A 100 3.99 3.07 -4.95
C VAL A 100 3.76 2.03 -6.05
N SER A 101 4.44 2.17 -7.18
CA SER A 101 4.41 1.18 -8.26
C SER A 101 5.53 0.12 -8.13
N PRO A 102 5.42 -1.02 -8.83
CA PRO A 102 6.51 -2.00 -8.94
C PRO A 102 7.82 -1.45 -9.54
N THR A 103 7.75 -0.37 -10.33
CA THR A 103 8.94 0.33 -10.87
C THR A 103 9.64 1.22 -9.81
N GLY A 104 9.06 1.32 -8.62
CA GLY A 104 9.50 2.18 -7.52
C GLY A 104 9.08 3.64 -7.69
N ASP A 105 8.30 3.97 -8.73
CA ASP A 105 7.68 5.28 -8.84
C ASP A 105 6.70 5.46 -7.69
N TRP A 106 6.59 6.67 -7.17
CA TRP A 106 5.84 6.90 -5.94
C TRP A 106 5.21 8.28 -5.89
N ASN A 107 4.24 8.45 -5.01
CA ASN A 107 3.81 9.76 -4.56
C ASN A 107 3.24 9.67 -3.16
N LEU A 108 3.25 10.80 -2.46
CA LEU A 108 2.54 10.97 -1.20
C LEU A 108 1.63 12.19 -1.37
N TYR A 109 0.34 11.98 -1.26
CA TYR A 109 -0.66 13.04 -1.22
C TYR A 109 -1.14 13.25 0.20
N ARG A 110 -1.49 14.50 0.49
CA ARG A 110 -2.25 14.88 1.67
C ARG A 110 -3.60 15.44 1.23
N PHE A 111 -4.64 15.10 1.96
CA PHE A 111 -6.00 15.60 1.80
C PHE A 111 -6.44 16.26 3.10
N GLU A 112 -7.24 17.33 3.02
CA GLU A 112 -7.80 17.96 4.24
C GLU A 112 -9.04 17.22 4.75
N SER A 113 -9.80 16.60 3.85
CA SER A 113 -10.93 15.72 4.16
C SER A 113 -11.19 14.78 2.97
N TYR A 114 -12.28 14.00 3.00
CA TYR A 114 -12.61 13.02 1.97
C TYR A 114 -12.48 13.58 0.53
N ARG A 115 -11.40 13.18 -0.15
CA ARG A 115 -11.04 13.58 -1.54
C ARG A 115 -10.98 15.10 -1.78
N THR A 116 -10.79 15.92 -0.74
CA THR A 116 -10.65 17.39 -0.89
C THR A 116 -9.22 17.87 -0.75
N ASP A 117 -8.91 18.99 -1.41
CA ASP A 117 -7.67 19.76 -1.23
C ASP A 117 -6.38 18.92 -1.38
N ARG A 118 -6.40 17.98 -2.34
CA ARG A 118 -5.27 17.09 -2.61
C ARG A 118 -4.02 17.89 -2.96
N VAL A 119 -2.98 17.75 -2.16
CA VAL A 119 -1.65 18.31 -2.43
C VAL A 119 -0.58 17.24 -2.34
N ARG A 120 0.48 17.37 -3.14
CA ARG A 120 1.68 16.54 -2.98
C ARG A 120 2.39 16.95 -1.69
N GLU A 121 2.57 15.99 -0.77
CA GLU A 121 3.19 16.26 0.53
C GLU A 121 4.70 16.52 0.39
N GLN A 122 5.25 17.44 1.19
CA GLN A 122 6.69 17.67 1.23
C GLN A 122 7.35 16.66 2.16
N THR A 123 7.92 15.61 1.58
CA THR A 123 8.52 14.49 2.31
C THR A 123 9.79 14.00 1.60
N PRO A 124 10.77 13.43 2.33
CA PRO A 124 11.83 12.64 1.72
C PRO A 124 11.27 11.49 0.88
N LYS A 125 12.07 11.03 -0.10
CA LYS A 125 11.76 9.83 -0.88
C LYS A 125 11.70 8.60 0.05
N PRO A 126 10.63 7.78 0.00
CA PRO A 126 10.59 6.54 0.75
C PRO A 126 11.63 5.55 0.22
N MET A 127 12.13 4.68 1.10
CA MET A 127 12.91 3.53 0.66
C MET A 127 11.95 2.47 0.14
N ILE A 128 12.10 2.09 -1.13
CA ILE A 128 11.24 1.11 -1.78
C ILE A 128 12.13 -0.03 -2.26
N HIS A 129 11.77 -1.25 -1.88
CA HIS A 129 12.44 -2.46 -2.30
C HIS A 129 11.42 -3.41 -2.91
N TRP A 130 11.60 -3.69 -4.19
CA TRP A 130 10.75 -4.60 -4.95
C TRP A 130 11.47 -5.91 -5.22
N GLN A 131 10.74 -7.02 -5.07
CA GLN A 131 11.18 -8.36 -5.43
C GLN A 131 10.04 -9.09 -6.13
N SER A 132 10.34 -9.73 -7.25
CA SER A 132 9.36 -10.56 -7.96
C SER A 132 10.00 -11.83 -8.50
N SER A 133 9.17 -12.86 -8.58
CA SER A 133 9.44 -14.14 -9.21
C SER A 133 8.19 -14.57 -9.97
N LYS A 134 8.27 -15.68 -10.71
CA LYS A 134 7.07 -16.28 -11.32
C LYS A 134 6.05 -16.79 -10.30
N ARG A 135 6.42 -16.90 -9.02
CA ARG A 135 5.62 -17.56 -7.97
C ARG A 135 5.18 -16.62 -6.86
N ASP A 136 5.83 -15.48 -6.72
CA ASP A 136 5.57 -14.55 -5.63
C ASP A 136 6.11 -13.17 -5.97
N CYS A 137 5.54 -12.16 -5.35
CA CYS A 137 6.05 -10.81 -5.38
C CYS A 137 5.98 -10.20 -3.99
N ARG A 138 6.92 -9.30 -3.70
CA ARG A 138 6.97 -8.52 -2.47
C ARG A 138 7.45 -7.10 -2.73
N CYS A 139 6.69 -6.13 -2.23
CA CYS A 139 7.11 -4.73 -2.12
C CYS A 139 7.31 -4.42 -0.64
N THR A 140 8.46 -3.89 -0.25
CA THR A 140 8.68 -3.32 1.08
C THR A 140 8.93 -1.83 0.96
N ILE A 141 8.24 -1.04 1.77
CA ILE A 141 8.31 0.41 1.76
C ILE A 141 8.60 0.90 3.18
N VAL A 142 9.57 1.80 3.31
CA VAL A 142 9.87 2.50 4.57
C VAL A 142 9.66 3.99 4.32
N LEU A 143 8.70 4.58 5.03
CA LEU A 143 8.34 5.98 4.94
C LEU A 143 8.59 6.67 6.29
N SER A 144 9.38 7.74 6.29
CA SER A 144 9.48 8.65 7.43
C SER A 144 8.33 9.66 7.37
N LEU A 145 7.67 9.87 8.51
CA LEU A 145 6.55 10.79 8.66
C LEU A 145 6.95 12.11 9.35
N ASP A 146 8.24 12.31 9.61
CA ASP A 146 8.76 13.55 10.14
C ASP A 146 8.83 14.65 9.06
N PRO A 147 8.67 15.93 9.43
CA PRO A 147 8.36 16.44 10.77
C PRO A 147 6.85 16.59 11.05
N TRP A 148 5.98 16.05 10.18
CA TRP A 148 4.55 16.38 10.16
C TRP A 148 3.67 15.40 10.95
N TRP A 149 4.22 14.29 11.42
CA TRP A 149 3.53 13.36 12.32
C TRP A 149 3.96 13.51 13.78
N THR A 150 3.01 13.31 14.70
CA THR A 150 3.30 13.38 16.14
C THR A 150 3.74 12.00 16.67
N PRO A 151 4.94 11.86 17.30
CA PRO A 151 5.56 10.59 17.71
C PRO A 151 4.78 9.62 18.59
N VAL A 152 3.60 10.00 19.09
CA VAL A 152 2.90 9.27 20.16
C VAL A 152 1.57 8.67 19.69
N GLN A 153 1.12 8.99 18.49
CA GLN A 153 -0.19 8.53 17.99
C GLN A 153 -0.01 7.45 16.92
N LEU A 154 -0.50 6.24 17.23
CA LEU A 154 -0.71 5.20 16.22
C LEU A 154 -1.70 5.71 15.17
N PRO A 155 -1.43 5.52 13.88
CA PRO A 155 -2.32 5.97 12.82
C PRO A 155 -3.58 5.12 12.77
N GLU A 156 -4.69 5.74 12.35
CA GLU A 156 -5.73 5.02 11.64
C GLU A 156 -5.20 4.66 10.26
N LEU A 157 -5.30 3.39 9.84
CA LEU A 157 -4.63 2.87 8.65
C LEU A 157 -5.59 2.06 7.75
N ALA A 158 -5.64 2.39 6.48
CA ALA A 158 -6.17 1.53 5.42
C ALA A 158 -5.04 1.12 4.47
N ILE A 159 -5.10 -0.10 3.94
CA ILE A 159 -4.13 -0.59 2.97
C ILE A 159 -4.90 -1.18 1.79
N SER A 160 -4.46 -0.84 0.59
CA SER A 160 -5.02 -1.34 -0.66
C SER A 160 -3.96 -1.66 -1.70
N MET A 161 -4.40 -2.32 -2.75
CA MET A 161 -3.59 -2.67 -3.90
C MET A 161 -4.48 -2.63 -5.14
N VAL A 162 -3.99 -1.95 -6.17
CA VAL A 162 -4.50 -2.03 -7.53
C VAL A 162 -3.60 -2.98 -8.29
N LEU A 163 -4.18 -3.95 -8.99
CA LEU A 163 -3.45 -4.88 -9.85
C LEU A 163 -3.96 -4.75 -11.27
N LYS A 164 -3.05 -4.56 -12.22
CA LYS A 164 -3.36 -4.55 -13.65
C LYS A 164 -2.82 -5.82 -14.30
N ASP A 165 -3.68 -6.52 -15.02
CA ASP A 165 -3.29 -7.70 -15.76
C ASP A 165 -2.76 -7.37 -17.17
N SER A 166 -2.29 -8.39 -17.88
CA SER A 166 -1.83 -8.25 -19.28
C SER A 166 -2.93 -7.89 -20.28
N HIS A 167 -4.21 -7.99 -19.90
CA HIS A 167 -5.37 -7.58 -20.70
C HIS A 167 -5.76 -6.12 -20.44
N ASN A 168 -5.04 -5.41 -19.57
CA ASN A 168 -5.31 -4.06 -19.07
C ASN A 168 -6.53 -3.95 -18.14
N ASP A 169 -7.02 -5.07 -17.63
CA ASP A 169 -8.09 -5.08 -16.64
C ASP A 169 -7.53 -4.80 -15.24
N LEU A 170 -8.24 -3.97 -14.48
CA LEU A 170 -7.88 -3.63 -13.11
C LEU A 170 -8.68 -4.47 -12.10
N SER A 171 -7.99 -4.94 -11.07
CA SER A 171 -8.60 -5.49 -9.88
C SER A 171 -8.19 -4.70 -8.64
N TYR A 172 -9.13 -4.53 -7.72
CA TYR A 172 -9.02 -3.65 -6.57
C TYR A 172 -9.08 -4.48 -5.29
N TRP A 173 -8.10 -4.29 -4.42
CA TRP A 173 -7.91 -5.12 -3.23
C TRP A 173 -7.69 -4.23 -2.02
N ALA A 174 -8.34 -4.51 -0.90
CA ALA A 174 -8.22 -3.70 0.30
C ALA A 174 -8.42 -4.53 1.57
N LEU A 175 -8.11 -3.96 2.74
CA LEU A 175 -8.45 -4.57 4.03
C LEU A 175 -9.96 -4.82 4.17
N SER A 176 -10.78 -3.91 3.64
CA SER A 176 -12.24 -4.01 3.59
C SER A 176 -12.82 -3.07 2.53
N HIS A 177 -14.03 -3.37 2.06
CA HIS A 177 -14.79 -2.54 1.12
C HIS A 177 -16.15 -2.23 1.73
N HIS A 178 -16.56 -0.96 1.73
CA HIS A 178 -17.82 -0.51 2.37
C HIS A 178 -18.82 0.18 1.42
N GLY A 179 -18.42 0.38 0.17
CA GLY A 179 -19.23 1.01 -0.88
C GLY A 179 -19.63 0.02 -1.98
N ASN A 180 -20.39 0.54 -2.95
CA ASN A 180 -20.72 -0.18 -4.19
C ASN A 180 -19.63 0.02 -5.28
N GLU A 181 -18.57 0.74 -4.94
CA GLU A 181 -17.42 1.04 -5.79
C GLU A 181 -16.15 0.83 -4.96
N PRO A 182 -15.00 0.53 -5.59
CA PRO A 182 -13.72 0.41 -4.91
C PRO A 182 -13.22 1.78 -4.44
N ASP A 183 -13.69 2.23 -3.28
CA ASP A 183 -13.34 3.50 -2.67
C ASP A 183 -12.39 3.32 -1.47
N PHE A 184 -11.09 3.42 -1.72
CA PHE A 184 -10.06 3.27 -0.68
C PHE A 184 -9.95 4.49 0.25
N HIS A 185 -10.59 5.61 -0.10
CA HIS A 185 -10.62 6.81 0.72
C HIS A 185 -11.73 6.80 1.78
N ASP A 186 -12.61 5.79 1.76
CA ASP A 186 -13.68 5.65 2.74
C ASP A 186 -13.10 5.37 4.13
N ARG A 187 -13.28 6.33 5.05
CA ARG A 187 -12.78 6.26 6.43
C ARG A 187 -13.28 5.05 7.19
N ARG A 188 -14.40 4.43 6.79
CA ARG A 188 -14.90 3.19 7.41
C ARG A 188 -13.94 2.01 7.24
N ALA A 189 -13.09 2.03 6.21
CA ALA A 189 -12.11 0.99 5.92
C ALA A 189 -10.82 1.10 6.75
N PHE A 190 -10.64 2.19 7.50
CA PHE A 190 -9.43 2.45 8.26
C PHE A 190 -9.47 1.67 9.58
N LEU A 191 -8.47 0.83 9.79
CA LEU A 191 -8.28 0.15 11.06
C LEU A 191 -7.73 1.14 12.09
N SER A 192 -8.36 1.18 13.26
CA SER A 192 -7.80 1.80 14.45
C SER A 192 -7.01 0.75 15.24
N ALA A 193 -5.90 1.17 15.84
CA ALA A 193 -5.12 0.32 16.75
C ALA A 193 -5.79 0.13 18.12
#